data_AF-A0A9D5PWR6-F1
#
_entry.id   AF-A0A9D5PWR6-F1
#
_cell.length_a   1.000
_cell.length_b   1.000
_cell.length_c   1.000
_cell.angle_alpha   90.00
_cell.angle_beta   90.00
_cell.angle_gamma   90.00
#
_symmetry.space_group_name_H-M   'P 1'
#
loop_
_entity.id
_entity.type
_entity.pdbx_description
1 polymer ?
#
loop_
_entity_poly.entity_id
_entity_poly.type
_entity_poly.pdbx_seq_one_letter_code
_entity_poly.pdbx_strand_id
1 'polypeptide(L)'
;MEKLRIGIIGTGGIAHSHMNAYARRDDIEITALCDIVPGKAAAFAKEFGLENAAIYENHEEMLDKEQLDGVSVCTYNRQHKAPTVCALEHGVNVLLEKPFSVTLEEAVEMCRAEKASGKILTVGFQPRFDKNMQQIKRICESGELGKIYYIQTGG
;
A
#
# COMPACT_ATOMS: atom_id res chain seq x y z
N MET A 1 -2.80 -11.96 -19.79
CA MET A 1 -1.92 -11.96 -18.61
C MET A 1 -2.76 -12.37 -17.42
N GLU A 2 -2.21 -13.14 -16.50
CA GLU A 2 -2.90 -13.43 -15.23
C GLU A 2 -3.01 -12.14 -14.41
N LYS A 3 -4.15 -11.92 -13.76
CA LYS A 3 -4.37 -10.72 -12.93
C LYS A 3 -3.57 -10.84 -11.63
N LEU A 4 -3.04 -9.73 -11.15
CA LEU A 4 -2.42 -9.69 -9.82
C LEU A 4 -3.49 -9.78 -8.74
N ARG A 5 -3.34 -10.73 -7.82
CA ARG A 5 -4.22 -10.95 -6.67
C ARG A 5 -3.77 -10.07 -5.53
N ILE A 6 -4.61 -9.12 -5.13
CA ILE A 6 -4.27 -8.10 -4.13
C ILE A 6 -5.15 -8.26 -2.90
N GLY A 7 -4.53 -8.26 -1.72
CA GLY A 7 -5.20 -8.13 -0.44
C GLY A 7 -5.23 -6.68 0.06
N ILE A 8 -6.26 -6.30 0.82
CA ILE A 8 -6.31 -5.00 1.53
C ILE A 8 -6.37 -5.24 3.04
N ILE A 9 -5.38 -4.74 3.77
CA ILE A 9 -5.31 -4.82 5.24
C ILE A 9 -5.65 -3.44 5.80
N GLY A 10 -6.79 -3.33 6.47
CA GLY A 10 -7.41 -2.09 6.92
C GLY A 10 -8.36 -1.54 5.86
N THR A 11 -9.66 -1.52 6.17
CA THR A 11 -10.74 -1.10 5.25
C THR A 11 -11.29 0.29 5.59
N GLY A 12 -10.41 1.17 6.10
CA GLY A 12 -10.73 2.54 6.47
C GLY A 12 -10.81 3.52 5.28
N GLY A 13 -10.82 4.82 5.57
CA GLY A 13 -11.02 5.86 4.54
C GLY A 13 -10.02 5.81 3.39
N ILE A 14 -8.73 5.60 3.67
CA ILE A 14 -7.71 5.56 2.62
C ILE A 14 -7.83 4.32 1.70
N ALA A 15 -8.35 3.21 2.22
CA ALA A 15 -8.60 2.01 1.43
C ALA A 15 -9.62 2.23 0.30
N HIS A 16 -10.57 3.17 0.49
CA HIS A 16 -11.52 3.55 -0.57
C HIS A 16 -10.80 4.20 -1.76
N SER A 17 -9.78 5.02 -1.49
CA SER A 17 -8.94 5.60 -2.55
C SER A 17 -8.16 4.53 -3.31
N HIS A 18 -7.61 3.54 -2.59
CA HIS A 18 -6.94 2.39 -3.22
C HIS A 18 -7.91 1.59 -4.08
N MET A 19 -9.10 1.25 -3.55
CA MET A 19 -10.09 0.47 -4.28
C MET A 19 -10.62 1.21 -5.51
N ASN A 20 -10.89 2.51 -5.41
CA ASN A 20 -11.24 3.32 -6.57
C ASN A 20 -10.14 3.35 -7.64
N ALA A 21 -8.87 3.26 -7.25
CA ALA A 21 -7.77 3.14 -8.21
C ALA A 21 -7.70 1.74 -8.82
N TYR A 22 -7.86 0.68 -8.02
CA TYR A 22 -7.86 -0.71 -8.48
C TYR A 22 -9.04 -1.03 -9.40
N ALA A 23 -10.24 -0.49 -9.14
CA ALA A 23 -11.43 -0.69 -9.97
C ALA A 23 -11.26 -0.18 -11.42
N ARG A 24 -10.28 0.71 -11.66
CA ARG A 24 -9.96 1.22 -13.00
C ARG A 24 -8.91 0.39 -13.74
N ARG A 25 -8.48 -0.73 -13.17
CA ARG A 25 -7.45 -1.60 -13.71
C ARG A 25 -8.03 -2.97 -14.05
N ASP A 26 -7.68 -3.49 -15.22
CA ASP A 26 -8.09 -4.81 -15.70
C ASP A 26 -7.08 -5.91 -15.33
N ASP A 27 -5.88 -5.52 -14.91
CA ASP A 27 -4.77 -6.40 -14.54
C ASP A 27 -4.69 -6.72 -13.03
N ILE A 28 -5.70 -6.32 -12.24
CA ILE A 28 -5.77 -6.53 -10.79
C ILE A 28 -7.09 -7.18 -10.41
N GLU A 29 -7.04 -8.02 -9.39
CA GLU A 29 -8.19 -8.61 -8.71
C GLU A 29 -8.01 -8.48 -7.20
N ILE A 30 -9.04 -7.98 -6.50
CA ILE A 30 -9.03 -7.93 -5.04
C ILE A 30 -9.63 -9.23 -4.51
N THR A 31 -8.78 -10.09 -3.94
CA THR A 31 -9.17 -11.45 -3.52
C THR A 31 -9.32 -11.58 -2.01
N ALA A 32 -8.78 -10.66 -1.23
CA ALA A 32 -8.86 -10.72 0.23
C ALA A 32 -8.96 -9.34 0.88
N LEU A 33 -9.76 -9.25 1.95
CA LEU A 33 -9.95 -8.06 2.76
C LEU A 33 -9.77 -8.42 4.23
N CYS A 34 -9.00 -7.62 4.96
CA CYS A 34 -8.79 -7.80 6.39
C CYS A 34 -9.09 -6.53 7.17
N ASP A 35 -9.90 -6.63 8.22
CA ASP A 35 -10.10 -5.54 9.18
C ASP A 35 -10.33 -6.09 10.59
N ILE A 36 -9.62 -5.57 11.58
CA ILE A 36 -9.73 -6.00 12.99
C ILE A 36 -11.08 -5.66 13.61
N VAL A 37 -11.87 -4.77 13.00
CA VAL A 37 -13.21 -4.42 13.48
C VAL A 37 -14.23 -5.29 12.76
N PRO A 38 -14.96 -6.17 13.48
CA PRO A 38 -15.94 -7.06 12.88
C PRO A 38 -16.93 -6.32 12.00
N GLY A 39 -17.18 -6.87 10.81
CA GLY A 39 -18.13 -6.35 9.83
C GLY A 39 -17.62 -5.20 8.94
N LYS A 40 -16.49 -4.54 9.25
CA LYS A 40 -15.97 -3.46 8.37
C LYS A 40 -15.52 -3.98 7.01
N ALA A 41 -14.73 -5.05 6.99
CA ALA A 41 -14.28 -5.66 5.74
C ALA A 41 -15.46 -6.19 4.91
N ALA A 42 -16.49 -6.76 5.55
CA ALA A 42 -17.70 -7.21 4.87
C ALA A 42 -18.52 -6.04 4.28
N ALA A 43 -18.67 -4.94 5.02
CA ALA A 43 -19.32 -3.73 4.52
C ALA A 43 -18.57 -3.13 3.33
N PHE A 44 -17.24 -3.08 3.40
CA PHE A 44 -16.37 -2.63 2.32
C PHE A 44 -16.51 -3.53 1.08
N ALA A 45 -16.50 -4.86 1.24
CA ALA A 45 -16.73 -5.79 0.14
C ALA A 45 -18.08 -5.53 -0.53
N LYS A 46 -19.15 -5.35 0.25
CA LYS A 46 -20.49 -5.06 -0.28
C LYS A 46 -20.54 -3.73 -1.04
N GLU A 47 -19.90 -2.69 -0.52
CA GLU A 47 -19.87 -1.36 -1.15
C GLU A 47 -19.24 -1.40 -2.55
N PHE A 48 -18.16 -2.16 -2.71
CA PHE A 48 -17.41 -2.27 -3.96
C PHE A 48 -17.76 -3.49 -4.82
N GLY A 49 -18.77 -4.29 -4.43
CA GLY A 49 -19.19 -5.48 -5.18
C GLY A 49 -18.16 -6.61 -5.20
N LEU A 50 -17.34 -6.74 -4.14
CA LEU A 50 -16.29 -7.74 -4.00
C LEU A 50 -16.81 -9.03 -3.35
N GLU A 51 -17.86 -9.62 -3.92
CA GLU A 51 -18.54 -10.79 -3.34
C GLU A 51 -17.65 -12.04 -3.25
N ASN A 52 -16.62 -12.12 -4.10
CA ASN A 52 -15.66 -13.23 -4.13
C ASN A 52 -14.43 -12.99 -3.24
N ALA A 53 -14.28 -11.80 -2.63
CA ALA A 53 -13.15 -11.53 -1.78
C ALA A 53 -13.34 -12.21 -0.41
N ALA A 54 -12.35 -12.97 0.01
CA ALA A 54 -12.33 -13.58 1.33
C ALA A 54 -12.17 -12.50 2.42
N ILE A 55 -12.91 -12.64 3.51
CA ILE A 55 -12.97 -11.65 4.59
C ILE A 55 -12.28 -12.22 5.83
N TYR A 56 -11.38 -11.43 6.39
CA TYR A 56 -10.56 -11.78 7.55
C TYR A 56 -10.61 -10.71 8.64
N GLU A 57 -10.46 -11.14 9.88
CA GLU A 57 -10.25 -10.24 11.03
C GLU A 57 -8.77 -10.24 11.49
N ASN A 58 -7.98 -11.19 11.00
CA ASN A 58 -6.56 -11.33 11.27
C ASN A 58 -5.76 -11.40 9.96
N HIS A 59 -4.73 -10.56 9.84
CA HIS A 59 -3.89 -10.48 8.66
C HIS A 59 -2.94 -11.67 8.53
N GLU A 60 -2.51 -12.28 9.63
CA GLU A 60 -1.69 -13.50 9.62
C GLU A 60 -2.49 -14.65 9.00
N GLU A 61 -3.73 -14.86 9.45
CA GLU A 61 -4.63 -15.87 8.89
C GLU A 61 -4.91 -15.64 7.40
N MET A 62 -5.11 -14.38 7.00
CA MET A 62 -5.26 -14.01 5.60
C MET A 62 -4.03 -14.40 4.79
N LEU A 63 -2.82 -14.09 5.27
CA LEU A 63 -1.56 -14.36 4.57
C LEU A 63 -1.20 -15.85 4.54
N ASP A 64 -1.65 -16.63 5.53
CA ASP A 64 -1.48 -18.09 5.56
C ASP A 64 -2.39 -18.81 4.54
N LYS A 65 -3.62 -18.31 4.36
CA LYS A 65 -4.66 -19.00 3.56
C LYS A 65 -4.71 -18.53 2.12
N GLU A 66 -4.37 -17.27 1.88
CA GLU A 66 -4.51 -16.65 0.57
C GLU A 66 -3.20 -16.68 -0.21
N GLN A 67 -3.31 -16.92 -1.51
CA GLN A 67 -2.20 -16.72 -2.41
C GLN A 67 -2.28 -15.32 -3.02
N LEU A 68 -1.53 -14.38 -2.44
CA LEU A 68 -1.53 -12.97 -2.83
C LEU A 68 -0.22 -12.60 -3.54
N ASP A 69 -0.32 -11.79 -4.60
CA ASP A 69 0.84 -11.20 -5.27
C ASP A 69 1.29 -9.92 -4.58
N GLY A 70 0.35 -9.23 -3.92
CA GLY A 70 0.63 -8.05 -3.10
C GLY A 70 -0.47 -7.71 -2.10
N VAL A 71 -0.14 -6.86 -1.14
CA VAL A 71 -1.10 -6.28 -0.18
C VAL A 71 -1.00 -4.76 -0.15
N SER A 72 -2.15 -4.10 0.02
CA SER A 72 -2.22 -2.71 0.46
C SER A 72 -2.39 -2.66 1.98
N VAL A 73 -1.41 -2.12 2.69
CA VAL A 73 -1.47 -1.90 4.14
C VAL A 73 -2.01 -0.50 4.38
N CYS A 74 -3.30 -0.41 4.66
CA CYS A 74 -4.09 0.80 4.86
C CYS A 74 -4.55 0.96 6.33
N THR A 75 -3.83 0.33 7.27
CA THR A 75 -4.09 0.41 8.71
C THR A 75 -3.68 1.77 9.30
N TYR A 76 -4.04 2.03 10.55
CA TYR A 76 -3.58 3.22 11.26
C TYR A 76 -2.09 3.14 11.60
N ASN A 77 -1.42 4.28 11.78
CA ASN A 77 0.05 4.41 11.78
C ASN A 77 0.81 3.40 12.65
N ARG A 78 0.31 3.04 13.85
CA ARG A 78 1.03 2.10 14.74
C ARG A 78 0.90 0.63 14.33
N GLN A 79 0.08 0.33 13.34
CA GLN A 79 -0.20 -1.01 12.83
C GLN A 79 0.37 -1.24 11.43
N HIS A 80 1.33 -0.41 11.01
CA HIS A 80 1.99 -0.58 9.72
C HIS A 80 3.01 -1.72 9.74
N LYS A 81 3.84 -1.76 10.79
CA LYS A 81 4.94 -2.73 10.89
C LYS A 81 4.46 -4.18 10.82
N ALA A 82 3.57 -4.59 11.72
CA ALA A 82 3.19 -6.00 11.87
C ALA A 82 2.68 -6.64 10.56
N PRO A 83 1.63 -6.10 9.89
CA PRO A 83 1.16 -6.67 8.63
C PRO A 83 2.17 -6.53 7.50
N THR A 84 3.01 -5.50 7.49
CA THR A 84 4.06 -5.34 6.47
C THR A 84 5.12 -6.42 6.58
N VAL A 85 5.67 -6.63 7.79
CA VAL A 85 6.70 -7.64 8.03
C VAL A 85 6.13 -9.03 7.75
N CYS A 86 4.93 -9.31 8.25
CA CYS A 86 4.25 -10.58 8.01
C CYS A 86 4.06 -10.86 6.51
N ALA A 87 3.57 -9.88 5.73
CA ALA A 87 3.39 -10.05 4.29
C ALA A 87 4.71 -10.30 3.55
N LEU A 88 5.78 -9.57 3.91
CA LEU A 88 7.10 -9.76 3.32
C LEU A 88 7.67 -11.15 3.63
N GLU A 89 7.51 -11.63 4.86
CA GLU A 89 7.93 -12.98 5.28
C GLU A 89 7.15 -14.08 4.54
N HIS A 90 5.89 -13.84 4.16
CA HIS A 90 5.09 -14.71 3.29
C HIS A 90 5.45 -14.59 1.81
N GLY A 91 6.43 -13.76 1.44
CA GLY A 91 6.82 -13.55 0.05
C GLY A 91 5.81 -12.73 -0.75
N VAL A 92 5.04 -11.85 -0.11
CA VAL A 92 4.03 -10.99 -0.72
C VAL A 92 4.55 -9.55 -0.81
N ASN A 93 4.31 -8.87 -1.94
CA ASN A 93 4.72 -7.48 -2.11
C ASN A 93 3.83 -6.54 -1.26
N VAL A 94 4.36 -5.41 -0.82
CA VAL A 94 3.64 -4.48 0.07
C VAL A 94 3.61 -3.07 -0.52
N LEU A 95 2.38 -2.55 -0.69
CA LEU A 95 2.09 -1.13 -0.84
C LEU A 95 1.60 -0.59 0.51
N LEU A 96 2.45 0.16 1.18
CA LEU A 96 2.22 0.68 2.52
C LEU A 96 1.72 2.13 2.47
N GLU A 97 0.70 2.47 3.24
CA GLU A 97 0.29 3.87 3.42
C GLU A 97 1.24 4.66 4.32
N LYS A 98 1.27 5.99 4.14
CA LYS A 98 2.09 6.89 4.95
C LYS A 98 1.46 7.14 6.34
N PRO A 99 2.27 7.53 7.36
CA PRO A 99 3.74 7.53 7.40
C PRO A 99 4.32 6.11 7.37
N PHE A 100 5.58 5.92 6.99
CA PHE A 100 6.20 4.58 6.87
C PHE A 100 6.11 3.74 8.17
N SER A 101 6.31 4.38 9.31
CA SER A 101 6.20 3.79 10.66
C SER A 101 6.11 4.93 11.68
N VAL A 102 5.92 4.59 12.97
CA VAL A 102 5.93 5.60 14.05
C VAL A 102 7.30 5.77 14.71
N THR A 103 8.20 4.81 14.56
CA THR A 103 9.60 4.93 15.03
C THR A 103 10.61 4.52 13.96
N LEU A 104 11.86 4.98 14.12
CA LEU A 104 12.97 4.62 13.25
C LEU A 104 13.30 3.12 13.36
N GLU A 105 13.22 2.57 14.57
CA GLU A 105 13.49 1.15 14.83
C GLU A 105 12.53 0.26 14.04
N GLU A 106 11.22 0.58 14.07
CA GLU A 106 10.23 -0.13 13.26
C GLU A 106 10.53 0.00 11.76
N ALA A 107 10.92 1.19 11.31
CA ALA A 107 11.27 1.40 9.90
C ALA A 107 12.45 0.53 9.48
N VAL A 108 13.49 0.46 10.30
CA VAL A 108 14.68 -0.35 10.07
C VAL A 108 14.32 -1.83 10.00
N GLU A 109 13.45 -2.31 10.88
CA GLU A 109 13.00 -3.71 10.88
C GLU A 109 12.21 -4.06 9.62
N MET A 110 11.29 -3.21 9.19
CA MET A 110 10.54 -3.41 7.94
C MET A 110 11.46 -3.43 6.72
N CYS A 111 12.47 -2.55 6.67
CA CYS A 111 13.49 -2.56 5.62
C CYS A 111 14.38 -3.81 5.67
N ARG A 112 14.61 -4.42 6.84
CA ARG A 112 15.33 -5.69 6.94
C ARG A 112 14.48 -6.85 6.41
N ALA A 113 13.19 -6.87 6.74
CA ALA A 113 12.25 -7.86 6.21
C ALA A 113 12.12 -7.78 4.68
N GLU A 114 12.07 -6.57 4.12
CA GLU A 114 12.09 -6.34 2.67
C GLU A 114 13.32 -6.96 2.03
N LYS A 115 14.51 -6.63 2.52
CA LYS A 115 15.77 -7.19 2.01
C LYS A 115 15.85 -8.71 2.14
N ALA A 116 15.36 -9.27 3.26
CA ALA A 116 15.41 -10.70 3.50
C ALA A 116 14.44 -11.48 2.60
N SER A 117 13.25 -10.92 2.33
CA SER A 117 12.24 -11.55 1.47
C SER A 117 12.53 -11.43 -0.02
N GLY A 118 13.28 -10.41 -0.44
CA GLY A 118 13.48 -10.07 -1.85
C GLY A 118 12.20 -9.55 -2.53
N LYS A 119 11.18 -9.18 -1.74
CA LYS A 119 9.91 -8.62 -2.23
C LYS A 119 9.95 -7.10 -2.19
N ILE A 120 8.99 -6.49 -2.87
CA ILE A 120 8.90 -5.03 -2.95
C ILE A 120 8.16 -4.50 -1.72
N LEU A 121 8.79 -3.57 -0.98
CA LEU A 121 8.10 -2.66 -0.05
C LEU A 121 8.15 -1.25 -0.65
N THR A 122 6.99 -0.68 -0.93
CA THR A 122 6.86 0.70 -1.39
C THR A 122 5.83 1.46 -0.56
N VAL A 123 6.00 2.77 -0.46
CA VAL A 123 5.06 3.64 0.25
C VAL A 123 4.22 4.44 -0.73
N GLY A 124 2.95 4.67 -0.38
CA GLY A 124 1.99 5.54 -1.06
C GLY A 124 2.42 7.01 -1.11
N PHE A 125 3.52 7.31 -1.81
CA PHE A 125 3.93 8.66 -2.20
C PHE A 125 3.40 8.98 -3.59
N GLN A 126 2.09 8.86 -3.77
CA GLN A 126 1.43 9.06 -5.06
C GLN A 126 1.71 10.41 -5.73
N PRO A 127 1.91 11.55 -5.00
CA PRO A 127 2.17 12.83 -5.67
C PRO A 127 3.46 12.83 -6.50
N ARG A 128 4.39 11.89 -6.27
CA ARG A 128 5.58 11.71 -7.12
C ARG A 128 5.24 11.36 -8.57
N PHE A 129 4.08 10.77 -8.80
CA PHE A 129 3.62 10.33 -10.12
C PHE A 129 2.69 11.34 -10.80
N ASP A 130 2.28 12.41 -10.11
CA ASP A 130 1.43 13.43 -10.70
C ASP A 130 2.15 14.18 -11.82
N LYS A 131 1.41 14.53 -12.87
CA LYS A 131 1.98 15.19 -14.06
C LYS A 131 2.69 16.50 -13.73
N ASN A 132 2.16 17.27 -12.77
CA ASN A 132 2.79 18.51 -12.30
C ASN A 132 4.12 18.23 -11.60
N MET A 133 4.21 17.20 -10.74
CA MET A 133 5.45 16.84 -10.04
C MET A 133 6.51 16.33 -11.02
N GLN A 134 6.12 15.51 -12.00
CA GLN A 134 7.01 15.07 -13.07
C GLN A 134 7.52 16.26 -13.90
N GLN A 135 6.67 17.25 -14.18
CA GLN A 135 7.07 18.44 -14.91
C GLN A 135 8.03 19.32 -14.11
N ILE A 136 7.76 19.54 -12.82
CA ILE A 136 8.65 20.27 -11.91
C ILE A 136 10.03 19.58 -11.90
N LYS A 137 10.07 18.25 -11.78
CA LYS A 137 11.31 17.48 -11.84
C LYS A 137 12.07 17.74 -13.15
N ARG A 138 11.40 17.66 -14.31
CA ARG A 138 12.02 17.92 -15.62
C ARG A 138 12.61 19.33 -15.72
N ILE A 139 11.89 20.35 -15.27
CA ILE A 139 12.36 21.74 -15.30
C ILE A 139 13.62 21.88 -14.44
N CYS A 140 13.60 21.36 -13.21
CA CYS A 140 14.75 21.39 -12.32
C CYS A 140 15.98 20.65 -12.90
N GLU A 141 15.77 19.50 -13.54
CA GLU A 141 16.85 18.69 -14.15
C GLU A 141 17.36 19.24 -15.48
N SER A 142 16.54 20.01 -16.20
CA SER A 142 16.91 20.58 -17.52
C SER A 142 18.01 21.64 -17.45
N GLY A 143 18.24 22.24 -16.28
CA GLY A 143 19.13 23.38 -16.10
C GLY A 143 18.54 24.72 -16.52
N GLU A 144 17.29 24.78 -16.99
CA GLU A 144 16.60 26.03 -17.40
C GLU A 144 16.54 27.07 -16.27
N LEU A 145 16.49 26.62 -15.02
CA LEU A 145 16.48 27.49 -13.82
C LEU A 145 17.89 27.90 -13.36
N GLY A 146 18.95 27.44 -14.02
CA GLY A 146 20.33 27.59 -13.54
C GLY A 146 20.56 26.86 -12.21
N LYS A 147 21.37 27.46 -11.33
CA LYS A 147 21.62 26.89 -9.99
C LYS A 147 20.45 27.24 -9.06
N ILE A 148 19.67 26.24 -8.68
CA ILE A 148 18.62 26.38 -7.68
C ILE A 148 19.26 26.80 -6.35
N TYR A 149 18.97 28.03 -5.91
CA TYR A 149 19.53 28.62 -4.69
C TYR A 149 18.60 28.46 -3.47
N TYR A 150 17.29 28.40 -3.70
CA TYR A 150 16.28 28.37 -2.64
C TYR A 150 15.02 27.61 -3.10
N ILE A 151 14.40 26.88 -2.18
CA ILE A 151 13.10 26.23 -2.36
C ILE A 151 12.28 26.50 -1.11
N GLN A 152 11.01 26.89 -1.30
CA GLN A 152 10.01 26.97 -0.24
C GLN A 152 8.87 26.01 -0.56
N THR A 153 8.52 25.17 0.40
CA THR A 153 7.36 24.28 0.31
C THR A 153 6.48 24.52 1.53
N GLY A 154 5.16 24.64 1.32
CA GLY A 154 4.18 24.70 2.40
C GLY A 154 3.50 23.34 2.57
N GLY A 155 3.31 22.96 3.84
CA GLY A 155 2.35 21.95 4.28
C GLY A 155 1.24 22.63 5.04
#